data_AF-A0A3N5PSC0-F1
#
_entry.id   AF-A0A3N5PSC0-F1
#
_cell.length_a   1.000
_cell.length_b   1.000
_cell.length_c   1.000
_cell.angle_alpha   90.00
_cell.angle_beta   90.00
_cell.angle_gamma   90.00
#
_symmetry.space_group_name_H-M   'P 1'
#
loop_
_entity.id
_entity.type
_entity.pdbx_description
1 polymer ?
#
loop_
_entity_poly.entity_id
_entity_poly.type
_entity_poly.pdbx_seq_one_letter_code
_entity_poly.pdbx_strand_id
1 'polypeptide(L)'
;MNHWTQLSCDYANQRNYLDELFRVYPMAPEGVREPCEEAWNDVESAFKRKDNVALFKALLKMHVFPLKDSYVAYLRRDNTAIDRNPNTIARLCGRIYQLGLNDIYRLCTAPAETNRQIGPLFRNWLRKGELGAKVITVSEFDKKNGNQIIMGSDAELLHAASELCGYEGAKGLDLLAYFNGKFIIGEAKFLTDFGGHQNAQFADAVAVLNNAPASLISVAILDGVLYIPGNHKFRKHMAAKPKHTILSALVLREFLYQV
;
A
#
# COMPACT_ATOMS: atom_id res chain seq x y z
N MET A 1 -15.53 14.72 15.87
CA MET A 1 -15.32 13.39 15.24
C MET A 1 -16.62 12.61 15.37
N ASN A 2 -16.93 11.69 14.45
CA ASN A 2 -18.05 10.76 14.65
C ASN A 2 -17.66 9.62 15.62
N HIS A 3 -18.64 8.79 15.95
CA HIS A 3 -18.49 7.65 16.85
C HIS A 3 -17.35 6.71 16.44
N TRP A 4 -17.31 6.28 15.18
CA TRP A 4 -16.31 5.31 14.68
C TRP A 4 -14.88 5.87 14.68
N THR A 5 -14.72 7.14 14.32
CA THR A 5 -13.44 7.83 14.39
C THR A 5 -12.96 7.99 15.83
N GLN A 6 -13.88 8.32 16.75
CA GLN A 6 -13.54 8.43 18.16
C GLN A 6 -13.15 7.07 18.74
N LEU A 7 -13.93 6.03 18.45
CA LEU A 7 -13.64 4.66 18.88
C LEU A 7 -12.26 4.20 18.38
N SER A 8 -11.91 4.52 17.12
CA SER A 8 -10.59 4.22 16.56
C SER A 8 -9.46 4.97 17.28
N CYS A 9 -9.68 6.25 17.63
CA CYS A 9 -8.73 7.01 18.46
C CYS A 9 -8.56 6.37 19.85
N ASP A 10 -9.64 5.94 20.48
CA ASP A 10 -9.60 5.36 21.82
C ASP A 10 -8.89 4.00 21.79
N TYR A 11 -9.19 3.13 20.81
CA TYR A 11 -8.46 1.88 20.58
C TYR A 11 -6.96 2.12 20.41
N ALA A 12 -6.58 3.08 19.57
CA ALA A 12 -5.19 3.37 19.29
C ALA A 12 -4.40 3.87 20.51
N ASN A 13 -5.05 4.57 21.43
CA ASN A 13 -4.38 5.23 22.56
C ASN A 13 -4.51 4.50 23.90
N GLN A 14 -5.40 3.51 24.02
CA GLN A 14 -5.71 2.86 25.30
C GLN A 14 -5.47 1.34 25.31
N ARG A 15 -5.09 0.74 24.17
CA ARG A 15 -4.95 -0.72 24.03
C ARG A 15 -3.68 -1.12 23.27
N ASN A 16 -3.53 -2.43 23.10
CA ASN A 16 -2.51 -3.11 22.28
C ASN A 16 -2.74 -2.91 20.77
N TYR A 17 -2.97 -1.67 20.34
CA TYR A 17 -3.39 -1.32 18.97
C TYR A 17 -2.47 -1.90 17.89
N LEU A 18 -1.16 -1.77 18.05
CA LEU A 18 -0.19 -2.27 17.07
C LEU A 18 -0.16 -3.81 17.02
N ASP A 19 -0.36 -4.48 18.16
CA ASP A 19 -0.40 -5.95 18.22
C ASP A 19 -1.67 -6.49 17.53
N GLU A 20 -2.81 -5.82 17.72
CA GLU A 20 -4.05 -6.17 17.01
C GLU A 20 -3.93 -5.85 15.51
N LEU A 21 -3.32 -4.71 15.15
CA LEU A 21 -3.05 -4.36 13.76
C LEU A 21 -2.13 -5.36 13.06
N PHE A 22 -1.25 -6.04 13.78
CA PHE A 22 -0.41 -7.09 13.20
C PHE A 22 -1.24 -8.23 12.59
N ARG A 23 -2.48 -8.45 13.05
CA ARG A 23 -3.40 -9.42 12.43
C ARG A 23 -3.89 -8.98 11.06
N VAL A 24 -4.03 -7.67 10.85
CA VAL A 24 -4.44 -7.05 9.58
C VAL A 24 -3.23 -6.88 8.66
N TYR A 25 -2.10 -6.45 9.22
CA TYR A 25 -0.86 -6.14 8.53
C TYR A 25 0.29 -6.98 9.09
N PRO A 26 0.29 -8.32 8.89
CA PRO A 26 1.37 -9.17 9.35
C PRO A 26 2.63 -8.86 8.56
N MET A 27 3.51 -8.07 9.16
CA MET A 27 4.83 -7.80 8.62
C MET A 27 5.66 -9.07 8.83
N ALA A 28 5.98 -9.79 7.76
CA ALA A 28 6.86 -10.94 7.86
C ALA A 28 8.24 -10.47 8.35
N PRO A 29 8.87 -11.13 9.34
CA PRO A 29 10.30 -10.97 9.56
C PRO A 29 10.99 -11.40 8.26
N GLU A 30 11.76 -10.46 7.74
CA GLU A 30 12.40 -10.48 6.43
C GLU A 30 13.06 -11.82 6.07
N GLY A 31 12.65 -12.40 4.94
CA GLY A 31 13.50 -13.32 4.18
C GLY A 31 14.35 -12.51 3.20
N VAL A 32 15.63 -12.85 3.08
CA VAL A 32 16.50 -12.37 1.99
C VAL A 32 15.83 -12.76 0.67
N ARG A 33 15.67 -11.82 -0.27
CA ARG A 33 15.19 -12.18 -1.61
C ARG A 33 16.24 -13.05 -2.26
N GLU A 34 15.81 -14.17 -2.84
CA GLU A 34 16.70 -14.94 -3.71
C GLU A 34 17.11 -14.06 -4.91
N PRO A 35 18.42 -13.79 -5.08
CA PRO A 35 18.89 -13.07 -6.25
C PRO A 35 18.70 -13.94 -7.49
N CYS A 36 18.46 -13.29 -8.64
CA CYS A 36 18.66 -13.97 -9.91
C CYS A 36 20.15 -14.30 -10.03
N GLU A 37 20.51 -15.58 -9.93
CA GLU A 37 21.91 -16.02 -9.93
C GLU A 37 22.67 -15.55 -11.19
N GLU A 38 22.01 -15.61 -12.35
CA GLU A 38 22.58 -15.11 -13.62
C GLU A 38 22.91 -13.62 -13.54
N ALA A 39 21.97 -12.79 -13.06
CA ALA A 39 22.20 -11.36 -12.90
C ALA A 39 23.27 -11.07 -11.85
N TRP A 40 23.37 -11.86 -10.78
CA TRP A 40 24.41 -11.70 -9.78
C TRP A 40 25.80 -12.04 -10.33
N ASN A 41 25.91 -13.13 -11.09
CA ASN A 41 27.16 -13.52 -11.75
C ASN A 41 27.67 -12.44 -12.72
N ASP A 42 26.76 -11.78 -13.45
CA ASP A 42 27.06 -10.60 -14.27
C ASP A 42 27.63 -9.45 -13.41
N VAL A 43 27.00 -9.17 -12.26
CA VAL A 43 27.45 -8.12 -11.32
C VAL A 43 28.85 -8.41 -10.81
N GLU A 44 29.12 -9.62 -10.31
CA GLU A 44 30.45 -9.96 -9.79
C GLU A 44 31.53 -9.82 -10.85
N SER A 45 31.25 -10.33 -12.04
CA SER A 45 32.17 -10.33 -13.17
C SER A 45 32.49 -8.91 -13.61
N ALA A 46 31.47 -8.06 -13.77
CA ALA A 46 31.64 -6.66 -14.14
C ALA A 46 32.34 -5.86 -13.04
N PHE A 47 32.04 -6.13 -11.76
CA PHE A 47 32.67 -5.48 -10.62
C PHE A 47 34.18 -5.75 -10.58
N LYS A 48 34.59 -7.02 -10.75
CA LYS A 48 36.00 -7.44 -10.77
C LYS A 48 36.75 -6.83 -11.94
N ARG A 49 36.13 -6.76 -13.13
CA ARG A 49 36.72 -6.13 -14.32
C ARG A 49 36.72 -4.59 -14.31
N LYS A 50 36.09 -3.96 -13.31
CA LYS A 50 35.86 -2.51 -13.25
C LYS A 50 35.12 -1.97 -14.48
N ASP A 51 34.22 -2.77 -15.05
CA ASP A 51 33.39 -2.38 -16.19
C ASP A 51 32.13 -1.66 -15.71
N ASN A 52 32.15 -0.34 -15.78
CA ASN A 52 31.06 0.50 -15.26
C ASN A 52 29.73 0.27 -15.99
N VAL A 53 29.75 0.13 -17.31
CA VAL A 53 28.53 0.01 -18.11
C VAL A 53 27.90 -1.35 -17.87
N ALA A 54 28.69 -2.42 -17.92
CA ALA A 54 28.20 -3.76 -17.64
C ALA A 54 27.70 -3.89 -16.19
N LEU A 55 28.44 -3.35 -15.22
CA LEU A 55 28.07 -3.39 -13.81
C LEU A 55 26.73 -2.69 -13.58
N PHE A 56 26.56 -1.48 -14.14
CA PHE A 56 25.32 -0.73 -13.97
C PHE A 56 24.13 -1.44 -14.61
N LYS A 57 24.28 -1.95 -15.84
CA LYS A 57 23.23 -2.70 -16.55
C LYS A 57 22.86 -3.98 -15.81
N ALA A 58 23.81 -4.72 -15.26
CA ALA A 58 23.56 -5.91 -14.44
C ALA A 58 22.80 -5.57 -13.16
N LEU A 59 23.20 -4.52 -12.44
CA LEU A 59 22.52 -4.06 -11.22
C LEU A 59 21.10 -3.55 -11.47
N LEU A 60 20.79 -3.04 -12.66
CA LEU A 60 19.42 -2.67 -13.02
C LEU A 60 18.47 -3.88 -13.11
N LYS A 61 19.00 -5.08 -13.40
CA LYS A 61 18.23 -6.34 -13.40
C LYS A 61 17.90 -6.83 -11.99
N MET A 62 18.62 -6.36 -10.97
CA MET A 62 18.36 -6.73 -9.57
C MET A 62 17.04 -6.13 -9.06
N HIS A 63 16.43 -6.82 -8.09
CA HIS A 63 15.16 -6.41 -7.48
C HIS A 63 15.27 -5.05 -6.79
N VAL A 64 16.41 -4.79 -6.15
CA VAL A 64 16.74 -3.50 -5.52
C VAL A 64 18.06 -3.01 -6.10
N PHE A 65 18.09 -1.74 -6.51
CA PHE A 65 19.34 -1.10 -6.91
C PHE A 65 20.10 -0.67 -5.65
N PRO A 66 21.41 -0.93 -5.52
CA PRO A 66 22.15 -0.76 -4.26
C PRO A 66 22.43 0.71 -3.90
N LEU A 67 21.97 1.67 -4.69
CA LEU A 67 22.13 3.10 -4.44
C LEU A 67 20.81 3.84 -4.55
N LYS A 68 20.55 4.70 -3.56
CA LYS A 68 19.51 5.73 -3.64
C LYS A 68 20.10 6.97 -4.33
N ASP A 69 19.78 7.13 -5.62
CA ASP A 69 20.17 8.29 -6.44
C ASP A 69 19.07 8.56 -7.48
N SER A 70 18.66 9.82 -7.63
CA SER A 70 17.52 10.22 -8.46
C SER A 70 17.71 9.90 -9.95
N TYR A 71 18.96 9.85 -10.42
CA TYR A 71 19.28 9.56 -11.82
C TYR A 71 19.03 8.09 -12.19
N VAL A 72 19.09 7.17 -11.23
CA VAL A 72 18.87 5.73 -11.47
C VAL A 72 17.47 5.48 -12.03
N ALA A 73 16.47 6.22 -11.57
CA ALA A 73 15.10 6.09 -12.06
C ALA A 73 14.97 6.45 -13.55
N TYR A 74 15.68 7.48 -14.01
CA TYR A 74 15.72 7.87 -15.42
C TYR A 74 16.46 6.81 -16.26
N LEU A 75 17.65 6.42 -15.82
CA LEU A 75 18.51 5.44 -16.52
C LEU A 75 17.87 4.05 -16.63
N ARG A 76 17.02 3.67 -15.67
CA ARG A 76 16.26 2.42 -15.71
C ARG A 76 15.16 2.42 -16.77
N ARG A 77 14.57 3.60 -17.07
CA ARG A 77 13.50 3.75 -18.05
C ARG A 77 14.04 3.89 -19.47
N ASP A 78 15.19 4.54 -19.61
CA ASP A 78 15.91 4.66 -20.88
C ASP A 78 17.32 4.07 -20.76
N ASN A 79 17.44 2.80 -21.14
CA ASN A 79 18.73 2.09 -21.11
C ASN A 79 19.77 2.70 -22.07
N THR A 80 19.34 3.39 -23.13
CA THR A 80 20.28 4.06 -24.06
C THR A 80 20.95 5.26 -23.41
N ALA A 81 20.31 5.87 -22.39
CA ALA A 81 20.89 6.97 -21.64
C ALA A 81 22.14 6.55 -20.85
N ILE A 82 22.32 5.26 -20.55
CA ILE A 82 23.53 4.75 -19.89
C ILE A 82 24.76 5.03 -20.76
N ASP A 83 24.67 4.69 -22.05
CA ASP A 83 25.78 4.85 -22.99
C ASP A 83 25.99 6.33 -23.37
N ARG A 84 24.91 7.13 -23.38
CA ARG A 84 24.96 8.58 -23.67
C ARG A 84 25.51 9.44 -22.51
N ASN A 85 25.55 8.92 -21.28
CA ASN A 85 25.92 9.71 -20.08
C ASN A 85 27.08 9.07 -19.28
N PRO A 86 28.27 8.88 -19.89
CA PRO A 86 29.38 8.13 -19.29
C PRO A 86 29.88 8.72 -17.97
N ASN A 87 29.91 10.04 -17.81
CA ASN A 87 30.34 10.69 -16.57
C ASN A 87 29.39 10.41 -15.39
N THR A 88 28.08 10.39 -15.66
CA THR A 88 27.07 10.03 -14.65
C THR A 88 27.24 8.58 -14.23
N ILE A 89 27.43 7.67 -15.20
CA ILE A 89 27.67 6.26 -14.92
C ILE A 89 28.96 6.06 -14.12
N ALA A 90 30.06 6.72 -14.49
CA ALA A 90 31.32 6.66 -13.75
C ALA A 90 31.17 7.15 -12.30
N ARG A 91 30.47 8.26 -12.07
CA ARG A 91 30.16 8.77 -10.71
C ARG A 91 29.37 7.75 -9.89
N LEU A 92 28.32 7.17 -10.47
CA LEU A 92 27.48 6.18 -9.79
C LEU A 92 28.26 4.90 -9.50
N CYS A 93 28.96 4.34 -10.49
CA CYS A 93 29.80 3.16 -10.33
C CYS A 93 30.93 3.38 -9.33
N GLY A 94 31.53 4.57 -9.27
CA GLY A 94 32.49 4.94 -8.24
C GLY A 94 31.94 4.74 -6.82
N ARG A 95 30.70 5.19 -6.57
CA ARG A 95 30.00 4.94 -5.29
C ARG A 95 29.68 3.46 -5.07
N ILE A 96 29.30 2.74 -6.13
CA ILE A 96 29.04 1.29 -6.06
C ILE A 96 30.31 0.54 -5.66
N TYR A 97 31.46 0.86 -6.26
CA TYR A 97 32.73 0.23 -5.90
C TYR A 97 33.13 0.48 -4.45
N GLN A 98 32.82 1.66 -3.89
CA GLN A 98 33.11 1.99 -2.50
C GLN A 98 32.29 1.14 -1.51
N LEU A 99 31.10 0.67 -1.89
CA LEU A 99 30.31 -0.25 -1.05
C LEU A 99 30.99 -1.63 -0.92
N GLY A 100 31.64 -2.10 -1.98
CA GLY A 100 32.15 -3.46 -2.04
C GLY A 100 31.08 -4.50 -2.34
N LEU A 101 31.52 -5.67 -2.80
CA LEU A 101 30.63 -6.70 -3.36
C LEU A 101 29.64 -7.27 -2.33
N ASN A 102 30.06 -7.45 -1.08
CA ASN A 102 29.21 -7.98 0.00
C ASN A 102 28.06 -7.03 0.33
N ASP A 103 28.32 -5.73 0.44
CA ASP A 103 27.27 -4.76 0.74
C ASP A 103 26.33 -4.56 -0.45
N ILE A 104 26.84 -4.62 -1.68
CA ILE A 104 26.01 -4.64 -2.90
C ILE A 104 25.06 -5.84 -2.85
N TYR A 105 25.57 -7.04 -2.55
CA TYR A 105 24.75 -8.25 -2.46
C TYR A 105 23.63 -8.06 -1.44
N ARG A 106 23.99 -7.65 -0.21
CA ARG A 106 23.04 -7.43 0.88
C ARG A 106 21.95 -6.42 0.51
N LEU A 107 22.32 -5.32 -0.17
CA LEU A 107 21.37 -4.29 -0.56
C LEU A 107 20.47 -4.74 -1.71
N CYS A 108 20.99 -5.49 -2.67
CA CYS A 108 20.24 -6.01 -3.81
C CYS A 108 19.25 -7.12 -3.42
N THR A 109 19.59 -7.91 -2.40
CA THR A 109 18.76 -8.99 -1.85
C THR A 109 17.92 -8.55 -0.66
N ALA A 110 17.99 -7.26 -0.30
CA ALA A 110 17.13 -6.68 0.71
C ALA A 110 15.65 -6.93 0.34
N PRO A 111 14.81 -7.23 1.34
CA PRO A 111 13.40 -7.49 1.11
C PRO A 111 12.70 -6.25 0.57
N ALA A 112 11.46 -6.46 0.11
CA ALA A 112 10.63 -5.34 -0.34
C ALA A 112 10.48 -4.32 0.80
N GLU A 113 10.60 -3.02 0.51
CA GLU A 113 10.29 -1.97 1.49
C GLU A 113 8.91 -2.22 2.11
N THR A 114 8.80 -2.06 3.43
CA THR A 114 7.56 -2.25 4.22
C THR A 114 6.33 -1.62 3.57
N ASN A 115 6.44 -0.38 3.09
CA ASN A 115 5.34 0.33 2.44
C ASN A 115 4.81 -0.36 1.16
N ARG A 116 5.67 -1.08 0.44
CA ARG A 116 5.26 -1.90 -0.72
C ARG A 116 4.64 -3.24 -0.31
N GLN A 117 5.04 -3.78 0.84
CA GLN A 117 4.47 -5.01 1.39
C GLN A 117 3.06 -4.78 1.95
N ILE A 118 2.80 -3.63 2.57
CA ILE A 118 1.55 -3.35 3.28
C ILE A 118 0.33 -3.29 2.34
N GLY A 119 0.49 -2.74 1.13
CA GLY A 119 -0.61 -2.54 0.17
C GLY A 119 -1.57 -3.73 0.01
N PRO A 120 -1.09 -4.94 -0.33
CA PRO A 120 -1.95 -6.11 -0.49
C PRO A 120 -2.48 -6.72 0.83
N LEU A 121 -1.92 -6.38 1.99
CA LEU A 121 -2.22 -7.09 3.24
C LEU A 121 -3.67 -6.91 3.68
N PHE A 122 -4.26 -5.72 3.51
CA PHE A 122 -5.65 -5.49 3.85
C PHE A 122 -6.59 -6.41 3.05
N ARG A 123 -6.40 -6.51 1.73
CA ARG A 123 -7.19 -7.40 0.86
C ARG A 123 -6.97 -8.87 1.19
N ASN A 124 -5.75 -9.25 1.58
CA ASN A 124 -5.47 -10.61 2.05
C ASN A 124 -6.17 -10.92 3.37
N TRP A 125 -6.23 -9.97 4.29
CA TRP A 125 -6.96 -10.07 5.54
C TRP A 125 -8.47 -10.23 5.29
N LEU A 126 -9.05 -9.45 4.37
CA LEU A 126 -10.43 -9.65 3.93
C LEU A 126 -10.65 -11.07 3.39
N ARG A 127 -9.76 -11.56 2.51
CA ARG A 127 -9.88 -12.89 1.89
C ARG A 127 -9.90 -14.04 2.90
N LYS A 128 -9.25 -13.87 4.05
CA LYS A 128 -9.26 -14.87 5.13
C LYS A 128 -10.60 -14.98 5.86
N GLY A 129 -11.54 -14.05 5.62
CA GLY A 129 -12.87 -14.06 6.24
C GLY A 129 -12.89 -13.54 7.68
N GLU A 130 -11.88 -12.78 8.09
CA GLU A 130 -11.69 -12.26 9.46
C GLU A 130 -12.82 -11.32 9.92
N LEU A 131 -13.52 -10.72 8.95
CA LEU A 131 -14.70 -9.88 9.21
C LEU A 131 -15.98 -10.71 9.50
N GLY A 132 -15.96 -12.03 9.33
CA GLY A 132 -17.11 -12.91 9.62
C GLY A 132 -18.24 -12.90 8.58
N ALA A 133 -18.03 -12.25 7.42
CA ALA A 133 -18.96 -12.26 6.30
C ALA A 133 -18.43 -13.11 5.13
N LYS A 134 -19.33 -13.55 4.26
CA LYS A 134 -18.96 -14.38 3.09
C LYS A 134 -18.15 -13.53 2.11
N VAL A 135 -16.94 -13.99 1.81
CA VAL A 135 -16.09 -13.38 0.78
C VAL A 135 -16.36 -14.07 -0.54
N ILE A 136 -16.74 -13.30 -1.56
CA ILE A 136 -17.18 -13.80 -2.86
C ILE A 136 -16.58 -12.98 -4.01
N THR A 137 -16.53 -13.56 -5.20
CA THR A 137 -16.14 -12.85 -6.41
C THR A 137 -17.29 -12.00 -6.98
N VAL A 138 -16.98 -11.03 -7.84
CA VAL A 138 -17.99 -10.19 -8.49
C VAL A 138 -19.07 -11.02 -9.19
N SER A 139 -18.69 -12.11 -9.88
CA SER A 139 -19.63 -12.99 -10.59
C SER A 139 -20.55 -13.81 -9.68
N GLU A 140 -20.18 -14.01 -8.42
CA GLU A 140 -20.94 -14.79 -7.43
C GLU A 140 -21.87 -13.92 -6.57
N PHE A 141 -21.88 -12.60 -6.80
CA PHE A 141 -22.65 -11.68 -5.97
C PHE A 141 -24.16 -11.86 -6.19
N ASP A 142 -24.91 -11.93 -5.08
CA ASP A 142 -26.37 -11.96 -5.08
C ASP A 142 -26.88 -11.36 -3.77
N LYS A 143 -27.66 -10.27 -3.86
CA LYS A 143 -28.27 -9.57 -2.73
C LYS A 143 -29.09 -10.48 -1.81
N LYS A 144 -29.58 -11.62 -2.29
CA LYS A 144 -30.34 -12.61 -1.51
C LYS A 144 -29.47 -13.37 -0.49
N ASN A 145 -28.15 -13.37 -0.66
CA ASN A 145 -27.20 -14.09 0.18
C ASN A 145 -26.77 -13.31 1.43
N GLY A 146 -27.41 -12.19 1.74
CA GLY A 146 -27.15 -11.40 2.94
C GLY A 146 -25.80 -10.68 2.91
N ASN A 147 -25.09 -10.67 4.04
CA ASN A 147 -23.86 -9.90 4.19
C ASN A 147 -22.69 -10.53 3.40
N GLN A 148 -22.10 -9.76 2.49
CA GLN A 148 -21.07 -10.22 1.57
C GLN A 148 -19.95 -9.18 1.40
N ILE A 149 -18.73 -9.67 1.25
CA ILE A 149 -17.56 -8.88 0.83
C ILE A 149 -17.22 -9.31 -0.59
N ILE A 150 -17.21 -8.35 -1.51
CA ILE A 150 -17.00 -8.58 -2.94
C ILE A 150 -15.51 -8.36 -3.25
N MET A 151 -14.87 -9.36 -3.85
CA MET A 151 -13.46 -9.34 -4.22
C MET A 151 -13.29 -9.46 -5.73
N GLY A 152 -12.22 -8.85 -6.23
CA GLY A 152 -11.81 -8.88 -7.64
C GLY A 152 -10.48 -8.18 -7.84
N SER A 153 -10.08 -7.97 -9.08
CA SER A 153 -9.06 -6.99 -9.45
C SER A 153 -9.58 -5.55 -9.29
N ASP A 154 -8.69 -4.56 -9.34
CA ASP A 154 -9.07 -3.15 -9.25
C ASP A 154 -10.06 -2.75 -10.34
N ALA A 155 -9.89 -3.28 -11.56
CA ALA A 155 -10.78 -3.01 -12.69
C ALA A 155 -12.16 -3.67 -12.50
N GLU A 156 -12.20 -4.93 -12.06
CA GLU A 156 -13.46 -5.63 -11.80
C GLU A 156 -14.26 -4.97 -10.68
N LEU A 157 -13.60 -4.57 -9.58
CA LEU A 157 -14.28 -3.89 -8.47
C LEU A 157 -14.77 -2.50 -8.87
N LEU A 158 -14.01 -1.77 -9.69
CA LEU A 158 -14.45 -0.48 -10.17
C LEU A 158 -15.71 -0.60 -11.04
N HIS A 159 -15.70 -1.55 -11.98
CA HIS A 159 -16.87 -1.85 -12.82
C HIS A 159 -18.07 -2.27 -11.97
N ALA A 160 -17.87 -3.20 -11.04
CA ALA A 160 -18.92 -3.68 -10.14
C ALA A 160 -19.48 -2.56 -9.26
N ALA A 161 -18.65 -1.68 -8.71
CA ALA A 161 -19.10 -0.56 -7.89
C ALA A 161 -19.92 0.46 -8.72
N SER A 162 -19.54 0.69 -9.98
CA SER A 162 -20.32 1.51 -10.90
C SER A 162 -21.70 0.88 -11.19
N GLU A 163 -21.74 -0.39 -11.59
CA GLU A 163 -22.98 -1.07 -11.97
C GLU A 163 -23.92 -1.34 -10.78
N LEU A 164 -23.37 -1.81 -9.65
CA LEU A 164 -24.17 -2.27 -8.52
C LEU A 164 -24.66 -1.12 -7.63
N CYS A 165 -23.86 -0.04 -7.52
CA CYS A 165 -24.13 1.04 -6.59
C CYS A 165 -23.85 2.47 -7.09
N GLY A 166 -23.57 2.65 -8.40
CA GLY A 166 -23.46 3.97 -9.02
C GLY A 166 -22.20 4.76 -8.65
N TYR A 167 -21.11 4.07 -8.28
CA TYR A 167 -19.84 4.75 -7.99
C TYR A 167 -19.10 5.15 -9.27
N GLU A 168 -18.90 6.45 -9.46
CA GLU A 168 -18.26 7.04 -10.65
C GLU A 168 -16.78 7.43 -10.42
N GLY A 169 -16.13 6.87 -9.41
CA GLY A 169 -14.71 7.14 -9.16
C GLY A 169 -13.78 6.64 -10.27
N ALA A 170 -12.57 7.19 -10.33
CA ALA A 170 -11.58 6.84 -11.35
C ALA A 170 -10.53 5.80 -10.89
N LYS A 171 -10.57 5.39 -9.62
CA LYS A 171 -9.61 4.43 -9.03
C LYS A 171 -10.35 3.24 -8.42
N GLY A 172 -9.71 2.08 -8.47
CA GLY A 172 -10.19 0.87 -7.81
C GLY A 172 -10.32 1.04 -6.30
N LEU A 173 -11.17 0.23 -5.69
CA LEU A 173 -11.51 0.28 -4.27
C LEU A 173 -10.84 -0.87 -3.51
N ASP A 174 -10.35 -0.59 -2.30
CA ASP A 174 -9.86 -1.62 -1.40
C ASP A 174 -10.99 -2.44 -0.74
N LEU A 175 -12.19 -1.87 -0.63
CA LEU A 175 -13.38 -2.52 -0.10
C LEU A 175 -14.61 -2.26 -0.98
N LEU A 176 -15.31 -3.34 -1.34
CA LEU A 176 -16.69 -3.31 -1.82
C LEU A 176 -17.46 -4.37 -1.03
N ALA A 177 -18.52 -3.96 -0.33
CA ALA A 177 -19.29 -4.84 0.54
C ALA A 177 -20.79 -4.56 0.44
N TYR A 178 -21.58 -5.57 0.75
CA TYR A 178 -23.03 -5.48 0.87
C TYR A 178 -23.44 -5.98 2.24
N PHE A 179 -23.92 -5.09 3.10
CA PHE A 179 -24.34 -5.43 4.47
C PHE A 179 -25.70 -4.81 4.76
N ASN A 180 -26.57 -5.57 5.41
CA ASN A 180 -27.89 -5.09 5.87
C ASN A 180 -28.69 -4.37 4.77
N GLY A 181 -28.60 -4.87 3.53
CA GLY A 181 -29.32 -4.32 2.39
C GLY A 181 -28.63 -3.13 1.69
N LYS A 182 -27.46 -2.68 2.16
CA LYS A 182 -26.76 -1.48 1.71
C LYS A 182 -25.39 -1.81 1.15
N PHE A 183 -24.97 -1.06 0.13
CA PHE A 183 -23.59 -1.13 -0.36
C PHE A 183 -22.67 -0.23 0.46
N ILE A 184 -21.44 -0.70 0.66
CA ILE A 184 -20.37 -0.01 1.34
C ILE A 184 -19.14 -0.05 0.45
N ILE A 185 -18.53 1.10 0.22
CA ILE A 185 -17.25 1.22 -0.48
C ILE A 185 -16.19 1.82 0.44
N GLY A 186 -14.94 1.46 0.23
CA GLY A 186 -13.87 2.05 0.99
C GLY A 186 -12.49 1.91 0.41
N GLU A 187 -11.60 2.72 0.96
CA GLU A 187 -10.17 2.74 0.66
C GLU A 187 -9.38 2.49 1.94
N ALA A 188 -8.38 1.62 1.88
CA ALA A 188 -7.57 1.22 3.02
C ALA A 188 -6.13 1.73 2.90
N LYS A 189 -5.62 2.40 3.93
CA LYS A 189 -4.21 2.84 3.99
C LYS A 189 -3.67 2.75 5.40
N PHE A 190 -2.44 2.25 5.52
CA PHE A 190 -1.67 2.32 6.77
C PHE A 190 -0.70 3.50 6.68
N LEU A 191 -0.97 4.55 7.46
CA LEU A 191 -0.17 5.77 7.52
C LEU A 191 0.94 5.60 8.56
N THR A 192 2.17 5.41 8.10
CA THR A 192 3.32 5.09 8.96
C THR A 192 4.06 6.32 9.49
N ASP A 193 3.82 7.50 8.93
CA ASP A 193 4.45 8.76 9.34
C ASP A 193 3.59 9.98 8.95
N PHE A 194 4.03 11.18 9.36
CA PHE A 194 3.40 12.45 8.99
C PHE A 194 4.11 13.08 7.79
N GLY A 195 3.33 13.52 6.80
CA GLY A 195 3.84 14.29 5.66
C GLY A 195 4.25 13.45 4.44
N GLY A 196 4.81 14.12 3.42
CA GLY A 196 5.28 13.47 2.19
C GLY A 196 4.21 12.62 1.50
N HIS A 197 4.58 11.39 1.12
CA HIS A 197 3.70 10.44 0.46
C HIS A 197 2.46 10.04 1.29
N GLN A 198 2.53 10.13 2.62
CA GLN A 198 1.42 9.79 3.52
C GLN A 198 0.24 10.76 3.36
N ASN A 199 0.53 12.04 3.04
CA ASN A 199 -0.51 13.02 2.74
C ASN A 199 -1.29 12.67 1.46
N ALA A 200 -0.62 12.08 0.47
CA ALA A 200 -1.26 11.65 -0.77
C ALA A 200 -2.15 10.42 -0.53
N GLN A 201 -1.65 9.44 0.25
CA GLN A 201 -2.44 8.26 0.64
C GLN A 201 -3.69 8.64 1.46
N PHE A 202 -3.55 9.56 2.41
CA PHE A 202 -4.69 10.11 3.14
C PHE A 202 -5.69 10.82 2.21
N ALA A 203 -5.19 11.62 1.27
CA ALA A 203 -6.05 12.33 0.31
C ALA A 203 -6.79 11.37 -0.62
N ASP A 204 -6.15 10.29 -1.08
CA ASP A 204 -6.77 9.24 -1.89
C ASP A 204 -7.95 8.59 -1.14
N ALA A 205 -7.77 8.23 0.14
CA ALA A 205 -8.85 7.66 0.94
C ALA A 205 -9.99 8.66 1.22
N VAL A 206 -9.67 9.93 1.46
CA VAL A 206 -10.68 10.98 1.62
C VAL A 206 -11.40 11.29 0.30
N ALA A 207 -10.76 11.11 -0.85
CA ALA A 207 -11.40 11.31 -2.15
C ALA A 207 -12.55 10.32 -2.37
N VAL A 208 -12.41 9.06 -1.94
CA VAL A 208 -13.51 8.08 -1.97
C VAL A 208 -14.71 8.57 -1.15
N LEU A 209 -14.46 9.15 0.04
CA LEU A 209 -15.53 9.72 0.86
C LEU A 209 -16.27 10.88 0.18
N ASN A 210 -15.53 11.74 -0.52
CA ASN A 210 -16.11 12.92 -1.18
C ASN A 210 -16.84 12.59 -2.48
N ASN A 211 -16.36 11.58 -3.23
CA ASN A 211 -16.86 11.23 -4.54
C ASN A 211 -17.97 10.18 -4.50
N ALA A 212 -18.21 9.57 -3.34
CA ALA A 212 -19.31 8.62 -3.18
C ALA A 212 -20.68 9.34 -3.29
N PRO A 213 -21.64 8.78 -4.04
CA PRO A 213 -23.02 9.26 -4.03
C PRO A 213 -23.58 9.27 -2.60
N ALA A 214 -24.48 10.21 -2.29
CA ALA A 214 -25.07 10.32 -0.95
C ALA A 214 -25.88 9.10 -0.51
N SER A 215 -26.33 8.27 -1.46
CA SER A 215 -27.02 6.99 -1.23
C SER A 215 -26.06 5.85 -0.85
N LEU A 216 -24.77 6.02 -1.05
CA LEU A 216 -23.74 5.00 -0.84
C LEU A 216 -22.98 5.27 0.47
N ILE A 217 -22.73 4.21 1.23
CA ILE A 217 -21.95 4.34 2.45
C ILE A 217 -20.48 4.24 2.07
N SER A 218 -19.74 5.32 2.30
CA SER A 218 -18.30 5.38 2.06
C SER A 218 -17.54 5.39 3.38
N VAL A 219 -16.41 4.67 3.41
CA VAL A 219 -15.53 4.57 4.58
C VAL A 219 -14.07 4.68 4.17
N ALA A 220 -13.30 5.47 4.91
CA ALA A 220 -11.85 5.50 4.81
C ALA A 220 -11.27 4.66 5.96
N ILE A 221 -10.65 3.54 5.61
CA ILE A 221 -10.08 2.58 6.55
C ILE A 221 -8.62 2.95 6.72
N LEU A 222 -8.36 3.79 7.72
CA LEU A 222 -7.04 4.38 7.92
C LEU A 222 -6.46 3.89 9.24
N ASP A 223 -5.21 3.46 9.21
CA ASP A 223 -4.48 2.96 10.37
C ASP A 223 -3.15 3.67 10.56
N GLY A 224 -2.60 3.58 11.77
CA GLY A 224 -1.28 4.13 12.13
C GLY A 224 -1.30 5.50 12.79
N VAL A 225 -0.39 6.39 12.40
CA VAL A 225 -0.03 7.58 13.18
C VAL A 225 -1.16 8.63 13.27
N LEU A 226 -2.20 8.53 12.45
CA LEU A 226 -3.30 9.50 12.42
C LEU A 226 -4.10 9.57 13.74
N TYR A 227 -4.07 8.50 14.54
CA TYR A 227 -4.80 8.43 15.80
C TYR A 227 -4.02 8.93 17.01
N ILE A 228 -2.71 9.17 16.85
CA ILE A 228 -1.86 9.72 17.90
C ILE A 228 -2.34 11.17 18.19
N PRO A 229 -2.56 11.55 19.46
CA PRO A 229 -2.93 12.90 19.81
C PRO A 229 -1.86 13.90 19.37
N GLY A 230 -2.27 14.97 18.70
CA GLY A 230 -1.32 16.00 18.27
C GLY A 230 -1.93 17.03 17.32
N ASN A 231 -1.12 18.01 16.96
CA ASN A 231 -1.50 19.12 16.07
C ASN A 231 -1.08 18.86 14.62
N HIS A 232 -1.57 17.78 14.01
CA HIS A 232 -1.23 17.39 12.64
C HIS A 232 -2.44 17.45 11.69
N LYS A 233 -2.16 17.43 10.38
CA LYS A 233 -3.16 17.59 9.31
C LYS A 233 -4.32 16.60 9.41
N PHE A 234 -4.02 15.32 9.67
CA PHE A 234 -5.03 14.26 9.74
C PHE A 234 -6.03 14.50 10.88
N ARG A 235 -5.55 14.86 12.07
CA ARG A 235 -6.42 15.12 13.23
C ARG A 235 -7.28 16.38 13.04
N LYS A 236 -6.72 17.44 12.43
CA LYS A 236 -7.50 18.62 12.03
C LYS A 236 -8.62 18.26 11.05
N HIS A 237 -8.34 17.40 10.07
CA HIS A 237 -9.35 16.94 9.11
C HIS A 237 -10.47 16.15 9.81
N MET A 238 -10.12 15.15 10.63
CA MET A 238 -11.08 14.34 11.38
C MET A 238 -11.95 15.17 12.34
N ALA A 239 -11.40 16.25 12.90
CA ALA A 239 -12.15 17.20 13.71
C ALA A 239 -13.10 18.08 12.87
N ALA A 240 -12.60 18.61 11.75
CA ALA A 240 -13.35 19.54 10.89
C ALA A 240 -14.44 18.87 10.03
N LYS A 241 -14.34 17.56 9.78
CA LYS A 241 -15.25 16.80 8.90
C LYS A 241 -15.91 15.64 9.65
N PRO A 242 -16.79 15.90 10.64
CA PRO A 242 -17.38 14.85 11.47
C PRO A 242 -18.26 13.85 10.68
N LYS A 243 -18.78 14.24 9.51
CA LYS A 243 -19.55 13.35 8.63
C LYS A 243 -18.69 12.33 7.89
N HIS A 244 -17.37 12.54 7.79
CA HIS A 244 -16.49 11.59 7.11
C HIS A 244 -16.25 10.38 8.01
N THR A 245 -16.65 9.20 7.56
CA THR A 245 -16.38 7.95 8.27
C THR A 245 -14.93 7.54 8.06
N ILE A 246 -14.05 7.94 8.97
CA ILE A 246 -12.66 7.51 9.04
C ILE A 246 -12.52 6.57 10.25
N LEU A 247 -12.09 5.35 10.04
CA LEU A 247 -11.97 4.36 11.10
C LEU A 247 -10.78 3.41 10.90
N SER A 248 -10.37 2.74 11.97
CA SER A 248 -9.34 1.69 11.94
C SER A 248 -9.91 0.39 11.37
N ALA A 249 -9.11 -0.39 10.66
CA ALA A 249 -9.51 -1.74 10.24
C ALA A 249 -10.01 -2.61 11.42
N LEU A 250 -9.53 -2.35 12.64
CA LEU A 250 -9.92 -3.09 13.85
C LEU A 250 -11.37 -2.88 14.27
N VAL A 251 -12.02 -1.79 13.85
CA VAL A 251 -13.44 -1.53 14.16
C VAL A 251 -14.33 -1.68 12.92
N LEU A 252 -13.74 -2.08 11.78
CA LEU A 252 -14.46 -2.22 10.51
C LEU A 252 -15.55 -3.29 10.60
N ARG A 253 -15.30 -4.37 11.33
CA ARG A 253 -16.29 -5.44 11.52
C ARG A 253 -17.55 -4.89 12.17
N GLU A 254 -17.42 -4.26 13.34
CA GLU A 254 -18.53 -3.69 14.08
C GLU A 254 -19.27 -2.64 13.25
N PHE A 255 -18.54 -1.80 12.52
CA PHE A 255 -19.12 -0.83 11.59
C PHE A 255 -20.02 -1.51 10.55
N LEU A 256 -19.51 -2.50 9.83
CA LEU A 256 -20.24 -3.16 8.75
C LEU A 256 -21.54 -3.83 9.23
N TYR A 257 -21.53 -4.44 10.41
CA TYR A 257 -22.73 -5.09 10.95
C TYR A 257 -23.77 -4.12 11.53
N GLN A 258 -23.40 -2.86 11.80
CA GLN A 258 -24.30 -1.83 12.34
C GLN A 258 -24.86 -0.87 11.29
N VAL A 259 -24.41 -0.98 10.04
CA VAL A 259 -24.88 -0.19 8.90
C VAL A 259 -26.37 -0.39 8.61
#